data_AF-A0A1V5XQW6-F1
#
_entry.id   AF-A0A1V5XQW6-F1
#
_cell.length_a   1.000
_cell.length_b   1.000
_cell.length_c   1.000
_cell.angle_alpha   90.00
_cell.angle_beta   90.00
_cell.angle_gamma   90.00
#
_symmetry.space_group_name_H-M   'P 1'
#
loop_
_entity.id
_entity.type
_entity.pdbx_description
1 polymer ?
#
loop_
_entity_poly.entity_id
_entity_poly.type
_entity_poly.pdbx_seq_one_letter_code
_entity_poly.pdbx_strand_id
1 'polypeptide(L)'
;MRSVVSRPLSPRAMAQAFALLTVLGLLTCHFHQAWAQRKTLSGTWSATAMTERFNVGEWGPKCGPRPGGQGAPGGTVTITQQGNELDIRGAGRSYSTTNCWEQAPGLQRVSHSASARGWSNRCATAANDPRQATVVTTISATDDAIHFDETGSYQFMLEGQACTASVRRTRSFRLIQRQGEAAVGATPPAASSVASAPPTTSATPPAVAKTVDDGIKNCASPGEPARLEVRPARKLLRAGDSFSFSARVVDEQGCPASVVPTWRVVQGTAKLSVSSTGKVTAEENSPEGTADIQVSVGGKSVRVSVEVASRERYESLLEIRGLNELGETDEVATAMIATTSLGSGTAVAEDTAKKRKTIFAVVVGGGALLVVLVGLFFLRRGTRNRRVESDEPMAPRVVPKVPLSERMVVGAPPEARSRQRHEVFEVDRAVQDKPPPVVCPLCKQEYPAGSLFCPNDGTRLVKVAAISGAPKAATGICPTCERAFPLEQKNCPQHQQPLIPAPLFNASSLKRAGVEVKQGKVCPTCGSRYGVEATFCGKDGTALMLVNS
;
A
#
# COMPACT_ATOMS: atom_id res chain seq x y z
N MET A 1 26.60 67.27 -10.62
CA MET A 1 26.73 66.41 -11.82
C MET A 1 28.20 66.03 -11.98
N ARG A 2 28.58 64.79 -11.65
CA ARG A 2 29.91 64.24 -11.98
C ARG A 2 29.68 63.06 -12.93
N SER A 3 30.03 63.24 -14.20
CA SER A 3 29.98 62.20 -15.23
C SER A 3 30.95 61.08 -14.86
N VAL A 4 30.41 59.88 -14.61
CA VAL A 4 31.18 58.66 -14.48
C VAL A 4 31.56 58.22 -15.90
N VAL A 5 32.83 58.46 -16.27
CA VAL A 5 33.39 57.98 -17.53
C VAL A 5 33.70 56.49 -17.38
N SER A 6 32.87 55.64 -18.00
CA SER A 6 33.08 54.21 -18.10
C SER A 6 34.29 53.93 -18.99
N ARG A 7 35.35 53.32 -18.43
CA ARG A 7 36.50 52.88 -19.22
C ARG A 7 36.12 51.63 -20.04
N PRO A 8 36.48 51.58 -21.34
CA PRO A 8 36.19 50.42 -22.18
C PRO A 8 36.98 49.20 -21.68
N LEU A 9 36.27 48.07 -21.56
CA LEU A 9 36.86 46.78 -21.21
C LEU A 9 37.86 46.35 -22.30
N SER A 10 39.02 45.86 -21.89
CA SER A 10 40.05 45.40 -22.82
C SER A 10 39.55 44.21 -23.65
N PRO A 11 39.93 44.10 -24.94
CA PRO A 11 39.47 43.03 -25.84
C PRO A 11 39.84 41.63 -25.34
N ARG A 12 40.90 41.49 -24.53
CA ARG A 12 41.29 40.23 -23.88
C ARG A 12 40.30 39.80 -22.79
N ALA A 13 39.69 40.74 -22.06
CA ALA A 13 38.71 40.43 -21.02
C ALA A 13 37.36 39.99 -21.63
N MET A 14 36.96 40.56 -22.78
CA MET A 14 35.76 40.09 -23.50
C MET A 14 35.93 38.69 -24.09
N ALA A 15 37.11 38.38 -24.66
CA ALA A 15 37.38 37.05 -25.21
C ALA A 15 37.35 35.94 -24.13
N GLN A 16 37.90 36.22 -22.94
CA GLN A 16 37.86 35.27 -21.81
C GLN A 16 36.44 35.06 -21.26
N ALA A 17 35.62 36.12 -21.20
CA ALA A 17 34.23 36.00 -20.77
C ALA A 17 33.37 35.16 -21.76
N PHE A 18 33.60 35.33 -23.07
CA PHE A 18 32.91 34.54 -24.10
C PHE A 18 33.33 33.06 -24.10
N ALA A 19 34.62 32.77 -23.87
CA ALA A 19 35.11 31.40 -23.74
C ALA A 19 34.54 30.69 -22.48
N LEU A 20 34.41 31.41 -21.37
CA LEU A 20 33.81 30.87 -20.14
C LEU A 20 32.31 30.61 -20.29
N LEU A 21 31.57 31.49 -20.97
CA LEU A 21 30.13 31.31 -21.24
C LEU A 21 29.86 30.15 -22.22
N THR A 22 30.73 29.94 -23.22
CA THR A 22 30.59 28.83 -24.17
C THR A 22 30.94 27.47 -23.54
N VAL A 23 31.97 27.40 -22.69
CA VAL A 23 32.26 26.19 -21.92
C VAL A 23 31.15 25.88 -20.92
N LEU A 24 30.58 26.88 -20.24
CA LEU A 24 29.45 26.69 -19.32
C LEU A 24 28.17 26.25 -20.05
N GLY A 25 27.93 26.77 -21.26
CA GLY A 25 26.80 26.35 -22.11
C GLY A 25 26.94 24.95 -22.70
N LEU A 26 28.15 24.51 -23.05
CA LEU A 26 28.39 23.14 -23.53
C LEU A 26 28.29 22.10 -22.41
N LEU A 27 28.72 22.45 -21.19
CA LEU A 27 28.56 21.62 -19.99
C LEU A 27 27.09 21.45 -19.59
N THR A 28 26.24 22.47 -19.71
CA THR A 28 24.80 22.33 -19.38
C THR A 28 24.02 21.50 -20.40
N CYS A 29 24.42 21.50 -21.67
CA CYS A 29 23.78 20.69 -22.71
C CYS A 29 24.08 19.18 -22.60
N HIS A 30 25.27 18.78 -22.13
CA HIS A 30 25.61 17.35 -21.99
C HIS A 30 24.95 16.67 -20.78
N PHE A 31 24.49 17.43 -19.77
CA PHE A 31 23.76 16.85 -18.63
C PHE A 31 22.27 16.55 -18.91
N HIS A 32 21.70 17.01 -20.03
CA HIS A 32 20.29 16.76 -20.36
C HIS A 32 20.02 15.46 -21.13
N GLN A 33 21.03 14.84 -21.76
CA GLN A 33 20.82 13.72 -22.69
C GLN A 33 20.95 12.32 -22.09
N ALA A 34 21.25 12.17 -20.79
CA ALA A 34 21.37 10.86 -20.13
C ALA A 34 20.17 10.48 -19.25
N TRP A 35 19.01 11.13 -19.41
CA TRP A 35 17.75 10.57 -18.92
C TRP A 35 17.25 9.55 -19.94
N ALA A 36 17.80 8.34 -19.88
CA ALA A 36 17.16 7.18 -20.50
C ALA A 36 15.68 7.22 -20.12
N GLN A 37 14.78 7.30 -21.11
CA GLN A 37 13.34 7.40 -20.88
C GLN A 37 12.87 6.17 -20.11
N ARG A 38 12.72 6.33 -18.80
CA ARG A 38 12.24 5.27 -17.92
C ARG A 38 10.81 4.95 -18.31
N LYS A 39 10.51 3.65 -18.44
CA LYS A 39 9.16 3.20 -18.79
C LYS A 39 8.17 3.58 -17.70
N THR A 40 7.03 4.14 -18.09
CA THR A 40 5.93 4.47 -17.17
C THR A 40 5.47 3.26 -16.38
N LEU A 41 5.17 3.41 -15.09
CA LEU A 41 4.55 2.37 -14.28
C LEU A 41 3.04 2.26 -14.50
N SER A 42 2.45 3.21 -15.23
CA SER A 42 1.03 3.15 -15.56
C SER A 42 0.72 1.89 -16.37
N GLY A 43 -0.33 1.17 -16.00
CA GLY A 43 -0.74 -0.06 -16.67
C GLY A 43 -1.57 -0.99 -15.81
N THR A 44 -1.76 -2.20 -16.32
CA THR A 44 -2.42 -3.31 -15.64
C THR A 44 -1.37 -4.25 -15.06
N TRP A 45 -1.56 -4.65 -13.81
CA TRP A 45 -0.61 -5.45 -13.03
C TRP A 45 -1.33 -6.60 -12.34
N SER A 46 -0.64 -7.72 -12.16
CA SER A 46 -1.07 -8.83 -11.29
C SER A 46 -0.50 -8.60 -9.90
N ALA A 47 -1.34 -8.60 -8.86
CA ALA A 47 -0.93 -8.41 -7.48
C ALA A 47 -1.09 -9.72 -6.67
N THR A 48 -0.07 -10.09 -5.89
CA THR A 48 -0.17 -11.24 -4.98
C THR A 48 -1.19 -10.97 -3.88
N ALA A 49 -1.63 -11.98 -3.12
CA ALA A 49 -2.31 -11.71 -1.86
C ALA A 49 -1.38 -10.94 -0.92
N MET A 50 -1.92 -10.01 -0.14
CA MET A 50 -1.18 -9.28 0.89
C MET A 50 -0.97 -10.21 2.07
N THR A 51 0.29 -10.45 2.43
CA THR A 51 0.65 -11.23 3.61
C THR A 51 0.77 -10.31 4.80
N GLU A 52 0.00 -10.57 5.86
CA GLU A 52 0.06 -9.82 7.13
C GLU A 52 0.59 -10.73 8.24
N ARG A 53 1.61 -10.27 8.97
CA ARG A 53 2.17 -10.97 10.12
C ARG A 53 2.11 -10.05 11.33
N PHE A 54 1.35 -10.47 12.34
CA PHE A 54 1.28 -9.76 13.61
C PHE A 54 2.25 -10.37 14.62
N ASN A 55 3.00 -9.52 15.31
CA ASN A 55 3.69 -9.86 16.55
C ASN A 55 3.02 -9.07 17.68
N VAL A 56 2.25 -9.79 18.48
CA VAL A 56 1.44 -9.22 19.56
C VAL A 56 2.20 -9.36 20.87
N GLY A 57 2.46 -8.23 21.52
CA GLY A 57 3.09 -8.16 22.83
C GLY A 57 2.06 -8.33 23.94
N GLU A 58 1.99 -7.35 24.84
CA GLU A 58 0.97 -7.29 25.89
C GLU A 58 -0.42 -7.17 25.28
N TRP A 59 -1.29 -8.12 25.61
CA TRP A 59 -2.66 -8.17 25.11
C TRP A 59 -3.59 -8.72 26.19
N GLY A 60 -4.07 -7.84 27.05
CA GLY A 60 -4.99 -8.18 28.13
C GLY A 60 -6.42 -8.46 27.64
N PRO A 61 -7.28 -9.05 28.49
CA PRO A 61 -8.68 -9.33 28.15
C PRO A 61 -9.48 -8.07 27.80
N LYS A 62 -9.05 -6.89 28.24
CA LYS A 62 -9.68 -5.60 27.92
C LYS A 62 -9.27 -5.03 26.56
N CYS A 63 -8.24 -5.59 25.93
CA CYS A 63 -7.76 -5.15 24.61
C CYS A 63 -8.68 -5.59 23.45
N GLY A 64 -9.67 -6.45 23.72
CA GLY A 64 -10.53 -7.03 22.69
C GLY A 64 -9.87 -8.22 21.98
N PRO A 65 -10.42 -8.66 20.83
CA PRO A 65 -9.89 -9.80 20.10
C PRO A 65 -8.45 -9.55 19.66
N ARG A 66 -7.60 -10.58 19.81
CA ARG A 66 -6.19 -10.51 19.40
C ARG A 66 -6.12 -10.26 17.89
N PRO A 67 -5.33 -9.28 17.42
CA PRO A 67 -5.30 -8.94 16.01
C PRO A 67 -4.74 -10.11 15.21
N GLY A 68 -5.42 -10.43 14.11
CA GLY A 68 -5.05 -11.48 13.16
C GLY A 68 -4.89 -10.90 11.76
N GLY A 69 -4.02 -11.52 10.96
CA GLY A 69 -3.87 -11.16 9.56
C GLY A 69 -5.02 -11.74 8.76
N GLN A 70 -5.87 -10.90 8.18
CA GLN A 70 -6.85 -11.35 7.20
C GLN A 70 -6.37 -11.14 5.76
N GLY A 71 -5.33 -10.32 5.56
CA GLY A 71 -4.78 -10.06 4.24
C GLY A 71 -5.78 -9.39 3.30
N ALA A 72 -5.25 -8.79 2.24
CA ALA A 72 -6.04 -8.37 1.08
C ALA A 72 -5.90 -9.45 0.00
N PRO A 73 -6.97 -9.84 -0.71
CA PRO A 73 -6.88 -10.85 -1.76
C PRO A 73 -5.99 -10.37 -2.90
N GLY A 74 -5.37 -11.33 -3.60
CA GLY A 74 -4.65 -11.08 -4.85
C GLY A 74 -5.55 -10.64 -6.01
N GLY A 75 -4.97 -10.44 -7.18
CA GLY A 75 -5.69 -10.23 -8.43
C GLY A 75 -5.17 -9.07 -9.27
N THR A 76 -5.90 -8.78 -10.34
CA THR A 76 -5.53 -7.71 -11.27
C THR A 76 -5.78 -6.34 -10.65
N VAL A 77 -4.80 -5.44 -10.80
CA VAL A 77 -4.88 -4.04 -10.39
C VAL A 77 -4.51 -3.12 -11.56
N THR A 78 -5.04 -1.91 -11.52
CA THR A 78 -4.61 -0.82 -12.39
C THR A 78 -3.75 0.11 -11.58
N ILE A 79 -2.55 0.41 -12.09
CA ILE A 79 -1.64 1.39 -11.50
C ILE A 79 -1.60 2.59 -12.45
N THR A 80 -1.76 3.79 -11.90
CA THR A 80 -1.60 5.05 -12.62
C THR A 80 -0.46 5.83 -11.99
N GLN A 81 0.53 6.21 -12.80
CA GLN A 81 1.63 7.06 -12.38
C GLN A 81 1.32 8.53 -12.70
N GLN A 82 1.39 9.39 -11.68
CA GLN A 82 1.26 10.85 -11.82
C GLN A 82 2.51 11.50 -11.25
N GLY A 83 3.40 11.98 -12.13
CA GLY A 83 4.73 12.42 -11.74
C GLY A 83 5.52 11.28 -11.08
N ASN A 84 5.95 11.49 -9.84
CA ASN A 84 6.62 10.46 -9.04
C ASN A 84 5.66 9.69 -8.15
N GLU A 85 4.33 9.86 -8.20
CA GLU A 85 3.39 9.15 -7.33
C GLU A 85 2.65 8.03 -8.07
N LEU A 86 2.18 7.03 -7.33
CA LEU A 86 1.35 5.94 -7.83
C LEU A 86 -0.02 5.95 -7.17
N ASP A 87 -1.06 5.78 -8.00
CA ASP A 87 -2.41 5.43 -7.58
C ASP A 87 -2.70 3.98 -8.02
N ILE A 88 -2.98 3.11 -7.05
CA ILE A 88 -3.17 1.67 -7.22
C ILE A 88 -4.64 1.35 -6.93
N ARG A 89 -5.33 0.72 -7.89
CA ARG A 89 -6.75 0.35 -7.77
C ARG A 89 -6.98 -1.11 -8.10
N GLY A 90 -7.69 -1.83 -7.24
CA GLY A 90 -8.02 -3.25 -7.40
C GLY A 90 -7.46 -4.13 -6.28
N ALA A 91 -7.77 -5.43 -6.34
CA ALA A 91 -7.27 -6.47 -5.44
C ALA A 91 -7.32 -6.09 -3.94
N GLY A 92 -8.50 -5.66 -3.48
CA GLY A 92 -8.72 -5.18 -2.11
C GLY A 92 -9.17 -3.72 -2.09
N ARG A 93 -8.26 -2.81 -1.71
CA ARG A 93 -8.55 -1.37 -1.55
C ARG A 93 -7.71 -0.51 -2.50
N SER A 94 -8.26 0.65 -2.86
CA SER A 94 -7.49 1.69 -3.56
C SER A 94 -6.46 2.33 -2.64
N TYR A 95 -5.31 2.68 -3.19
CA TYR A 95 -4.20 3.28 -2.44
C TYR A 95 -3.37 4.22 -3.28
N SER A 96 -3.00 5.36 -2.70
CA SER A 96 -2.02 6.28 -3.26
C SER A 96 -0.76 6.25 -2.41
N THR A 97 0.41 6.29 -3.04
CA THR A 97 1.71 6.44 -2.35
C THR A 97 1.78 7.68 -1.48
N THR A 98 0.92 8.68 -1.74
CA THR A 98 0.80 9.88 -0.91
C THR A 98 0.04 9.66 0.40
N ASN A 99 -0.65 8.54 0.59
CA ASN A 99 -1.53 8.33 1.73
C ASN A 99 -1.02 7.19 2.62
N CYS A 100 -1.48 7.16 3.87
CA CYS A 100 -1.26 6.01 4.74
C CYS A 100 -2.01 4.81 4.15
N TRP A 101 -1.35 3.66 4.00
CA TRP A 101 -2.07 2.45 3.58
C TRP A 101 -2.99 2.01 4.71
N GLU A 102 -2.47 1.92 5.94
CA GLU A 102 -3.27 1.78 7.15
C GLU A 102 -4.24 2.97 7.34
N GLN A 103 -5.51 2.68 7.64
CA GLN A 103 -6.58 3.67 7.81
C GLN A 103 -7.09 3.68 9.26
N ALA A 104 -6.18 3.52 10.22
CA ALA A 104 -6.53 3.56 11.63
C ALA A 104 -6.99 4.99 12.03
N PRO A 105 -8.03 5.13 12.87
CA PRO A 105 -8.47 6.45 13.34
C PRO A 105 -7.32 7.24 13.97
N GLY A 106 -7.22 8.52 13.63
CA GLY A 106 -6.16 9.42 14.13
C GLY A 106 -4.81 9.28 13.43
N LEU A 107 -4.61 8.24 12.62
CA LEU A 107 -3.36 8.06 11.88
C LEU A 107 -3.27 9.09 10.75
N GLN A 108 -2.22 9.91 10.76
CA GLN A 108 -1.97 10.93 9.75
C GLN A 108 -0.59 10.76 9.16
N ARG A 109 -0.41 11.23 7.94
CA ARG A 109 0.90 11.23 7.28
C ARG A 109 1.83 12.26 7.94
N VAL A 110 2.95 11.80 8.45
CA VAL A 110 3.98 12.63 9.10
C VAL A 110 5.07 13.02 8.12
N SER A 111 5.55 12.07 7.30
CA SER A 111 6.55 12.35 6.29
C SER A 111 6.37 11.48 5.05
N HIS A 112 6.75 12.02 3.90
CA HIS A 112 6.65 11.36 2.61
C HIS A 112 7.90 11.63 1.79
N SER A 113 8.35 10.63 1.06
CA SER A 113 9.40 10.76 0.05
C SER A 113 9.03 9.90 -1.15
N ALA A 114 9.23 10.48 -2.34
CA ALA A 114 8.95 9.83 -3.60
C ALA A 114 10.09 10.07 -4.59
N SER A 115 10.39 9.03 -5.35
CA SER A 115 11.31 9.02 -6.48
C SER A 115 10.65 8.25 -7.62
N ALA A 116 11.30 8.18 -8.78
CA ALA A 116 10.74 7.47 -9.93
C ALA A 116 10.48 5.96 -9.70
N ARG A 117 11.13 5.34 -8.70
CA ARG A 117 11.09 3.88 -8.45
C ARG A 117 11.05 3.52 -6.97
N GLY A 118 10.81 4.49 -6.09
CA GLY A 118 10.94 4.30 -4.66
C GLY A 118 10.11 5.31 -3.89
N TRP A 119 9.33 4.82 -2.95
CA TRP A 119 8.46 5.62 -2.08
C TRP A 119 8.66 5.18 -0.64
N SER A 120 8.63 6.14 0.26
CA SER A 120 8.56 5.87 1.69
C SER A 120 7.60 6.86 2.31
N ASN A 121 6.58 6.32 2.97
CA ASN A 121 5.59 7.10 3.71
C ASN A 121 5.64 6.69 5.19
N ARG A 122 5.72 7.67 6.08
CA ARG A 122 5.60 7.46 7.53
C ARG A 122 4.32 8.12 8.01
N CYS A 123 3.48 7.33 8.65
CA CYS A 123 2.25 7.76 9.27
C CYS A 123 2.30 7.53 10.77
N ALA A 124 1.73 8.44 11.55
CA ALA A 124 1.61 8.30 12.98
C ALA A 124 0.34 8.98 13.50
N THR A 125 -0.14 8.55 14.66
CA THR A 125 -1.14 9.31 15.42
C THR A 125 -0.48 10.52 16.09
N ALA A 126 -1.29 11.47 16.56
CA ALA A 126 -0.77 12.62 17.28
C ALA A 126 -0.07 12.20 18.58
N ALA A 127 0.92 12.97 19.03
CA ALA A 127 1.69 12.64 20.23
C ALA A 127 0.83 12.54 21.52
N ASN A 128 -0.32 13.21 21.55
CA ASN A 128 -1.29 13.18 22.63
C ASN A 128 -2.47 12.22 22.39
N ASP A 129 -2.44 11.43 21.30
CA ASP A 129 -3.47 10.44 21.04
C ASP A 129 -3.34 9.28 22.04
N PRO A 130 -4.41 8.87 22.75
CA PRO A 130 -4.34 7.71 23.65
C PRO A 130 -4.01 6.40 22.91
N ARG A 131 -4.15 6.38 21.58
CA ARG A 131 -3.77 5.28 20.69
C ARG A 131 -2.54 5.67 19.90
N GLN A 132 -1.37 5.34 20.43
CA GLN A 132 -0.11 5.56 19.73
C GLN A 132 0.04 4.53 18.61
N ALA A 133 0.14 5.01 17.37
CA ALA A 133 0.40 4.18 16.21
C ALA A 133 1.48 4.83 15.36
N THR A 134 2.40 4.02 14.85
CA THR A 134 3.38 4.45 13.84
C THR A 134 3.44 3.38 12.76
N VAL A 135 3.30 3.81 11.51
CA VAL A 135 3.30 2.94 10.33
C VAL A 135 4.31 3.50 9.33
N VAL A 136 5.17 2.65 8.79
CA VAL A 136 6.12 2.99 7.74
C VAL A 136 5.84 2.09 6.56
N THR A 137 5.42 2.69 5.45
CA THR A 137 5.17 2.02 4.18
C THR A 137 6.32 2.33 3.23
N THR A 138 6.95 1.31 2.69
CA THR A 138 8.00 1.42 1.66
C THR A 138 7.56 0.68 0.40
N ILE A 139 7.73 1.34 -0.74
CA ILE A 139 7.45 0.76 -2.05
C ILE A 139 8.68 0.93 -2.91
N SER A 140 9.06 -0.12 -3.62
CA SER A 140 10.13 -0.09 -4.62
C SER A 140 9.64 -0.68 -5.93
N ALA A 141 10.15 -0.17 -7.04
CA ALA A 141 9.73 -0.60 -8.36
C ALA A 141 10.92 -0.83 -9.30
N THR A 142 10.77 -1.81 -10.19
CA THR A 142 11.54 -1.95 -11.43
C THR A 142 10.63 -1.55 -12.60
N ASP A 143 10.99 -1.94 -13.82
CA ASP A 143 10.12 -1.70 -14.98
C ASP A 143 8.91 -2.65 -15.00
N ASP A 144 9.05 -3.84 -14.43
CA ASP A 144 8.14 -4.99 -14.54
C ASP A 144 7.67 -5.55 -13.19
N ALA A 145 8.23 -5.08 -12.07
CA ALA A 145 7.85 -5.49 -10.73
C ALA A 145 7.71 -4.29 -9.77
N ILE A 146 6.80 -4.42 -8.81
CA ILE A 146 6.68 -3.48 -7.68
C ILE A 146 6.60 -4.31 -6.40
N HIS A 147 7.33 -3.88 -5.36
CA HIS A 147 7.30 -4.48 -4.03
C HIS A 147 6.75 -3.48 -3.03
N PHE A 148 5.79 -3.93 -2.23
CA PHE A 148 5.19 -3.20 -1.12
C PHE A 148 5.60 -3.89 0.19
N ASP A 149 6.15 -3.13 1.13
CA ASP A 149 6.48 -3.56 2.49
C ASP A 149 6.07 -2.48 3.48
N GLU A 150 5.24 -2.84 4.45
CA GLU A 150 4.79 -1.95 5.50
C GLU A 150 5.05 -2.57 6.87
N THR A 151 5.58 -1.76 7.77
CA THR A 151 5.71 -2.12 9.19
C THR A 151 4.93 -1.14 10.05
N GLY A 152 4.08 -1.66 10.92
CA GLY A 152 3.30 -0.87 11.89
C GLY A 152 3.59 -1.29 13.33
N SER A 153 3.55 -0.33 14.25
CA SER A 153 3.57 -0.53 15.69
C SER A 153 2.40 0.20 16.32
N TYR A 154 1.67 -0.48 17.20
CA TYR A 154 0.49 0.02 17.89
C TYR A 154 0.68 -0.16 19.39
N GLN A 155 0.33 0.87 20.14
CA GLN A 155 0.35 0.90 21.60
C GLN A 155 -0.81 1.75 22.11
N PHE A 156 -1.64 1.16 22.95
CA PHE A 156 -2.71 1.89 23.61
C PHE A 156 -3.02 1.28 24.98
N MET A 157 -3.67 2.07 25.84
CA MET A 157 -4.12 1.63 27.16
C MET A 157 -5.64 1.55 27.19
N LEU A 158 -6.19 0.43 27.64
CA LEU A 158 -7.63 0.26 27.88
C LEU A 158 -7.83 -0.24 29.30
N GLU A 159 -8.59 0.52 30.11
CA GLU A 159 -8.90 0.18 31.51
C GLU A 159 -7.64 -0.18 32.34
N GLY A 160 -6.53 0.54 32.10
CA GLY A 160 -5.26 0.29 32.79
C GLY A 160 -4.45 -0.90 32.25
N GLN A 161 -4.90 -1.58 31.21
CA GLN A 161 -4.15 -2.63 30.53
C GLN A 161 -3.48 -2.11 29.25
N ALA A 162 -2.21 -2.42 29.07
CA ALA A 162 -1.48 -2.12 27.85
C ALA A 162 -1.81 -3.13 26.75
N CYS A 163 -2.03 -2.59 25.56
CA CYS A 163 -2.33 -3.34 24.33
C CYS A 163 -1.27 -2.97 23.31
N THR A 164 -0.33 -3.88 23.05
CA THR A 164 0.80 -3.66 22.14
C THR A 164 0.81 -4.73 21.04
N ALA A 165 0.94 -4.26 19.80
CA ALA A 165 1.08 -5.13 18.64
C ALA A 165 1.94 -4.45 17.59
N SER A 166 2.64 -5.27 16.80
CA SER A 166 3.29 -4.84 15.58
C SER A 166 2.79 -5.68 14.42
N VAL A 167 2.79 -5.11 13.22
CA VAL A 167 2.37 -5.78 12.00
C VAL A 167 3.43 -5.56 10.93
N ARG A 168 3.68 -6.60 10.12
CA ARG A 168 4.37 -6.46 8.83
C ARG A 168 3.45 -6.91 7.72
N ARG A 169 3.27 -6.08 6.70
CA ARG A 169 2.45 -6.35 5.52
C ARG A 169 3.32 -6.32 4.29
N THR A 170 3.21 -7.34 3.44
CA THR A 170 4.00 -7.44 2.21
C THR A 170 3.15 -7.87 1.03
N ARG A 171 3.45 -7.31 -0.14
CA ARG A 171 2.79 -7.63 -1.41
C ARG A 171 3.73 -7.37 -2.57
N SER A 172 3.59 -8.13 -3.66
CA SER A 172 4.27 -7.83 -4.91
C SER A 172 3.29 -7.65 -6.07
N PHE A 173 3.73 -6.93 -7.09
CA PHE A 173 3.01 -6.70 -8.32
C PHE A 173 3.89 -7.06 -9.50
N ARG A 174 3.31 -7.69 -10.53
CA ARG A 174 3.95 -8.00 -11.81
C ARG A 174 3.21 -7.33 -12.95
N LEU A 175 3.93 -6.70 -13.87
CA LEU A 175 3.33 -6.00 -15.00
C LEU A 175 2.66 -7.01 -15.93
N ILE A 176 1.38 -6.79 -16.26
CA ILE A 176 0.66 -7.52 -17.30
C ILE A 176 0.74 -6.73 -18.61
N GLN A 177 0.36 -5.45 -18.56
CA GLN A 177 0.33 -4.59 -19.73
C GLN A 177 0.64 -3.14 -19.33
N ARG A 178 1.57 -2.51 -20.04
CA ARG A 178 1.89 -1.09 -19.81
C ARG A 178 0.93 -0.18 -20.56
N GLN A 179 0.59 0.94 -19.96
CA GLN A 179 -0.19 1.98 -20.63
C GLN A 179 0.58 2.50 -21.86
N GLY A 180 -0.07 2.52 -23.02
CA GLY A 180 0.52 2.95 -24.29
C GLY A 180 1.23 1.84 -25.07
N GLU A 181 1.38 0.64 -24.51
CA GLU A 181 1.86 -0.54 -25.23
C GLU A 181 0.66 -1.29 -25.82
N ALA A 182 0.63 -1.46 -27.15
CA ALA A 182 -0.41 -2.21 -27.82
C ALA A 182 -0.46 -3.63 -27.24
N ALA A 183 -1.65 -4.13 -26.94
CA ALA A 183 -1.81 -5.50 -26.44
C ALA A 183 -1.27 -6.48 -27.49
N VAL A 184 -0.08 -7.03 -27.24
CA VAL A 184 0.50 -8.05 -28.10
C VAL A 184 -0.25 -9.34 -27.82
N GLY A 185 -1.18 -9.72 -28.71
CA GLY A 185 -1.69 -11.10 -28.78
C GLY A 185 -3.12 -11.36 -28.28
N ALA A 186 -4.05 -10.40 -28.36
CA ALA A 186 -5.48 -10.75 -28.32
C ALA A 186 -5.97 -11.15 -29.72
N THR A 187 -5.66 -12.38 -30.14
CA THR A 187 -6.37 -13.00 -31.25
C THR A 187 -7.83 -13.20 -30.79
N PRO A 188 -8.85 -12.72 -31.52
CA PRO A 188 -10.25 -12.92 -31.14
C PRO A 188 -10.55 -14.42 -31.02
N PRO A 189 -11.31 -14.88 -30.02
CA PRO A 189 -11.69 -16.28 -29.95
C PRO A 189 -12.56 -16.60 -31.17
N ALA A 190 -12.03 -17.41 -32.08
CA ALA A 190 -12.82 -18.03 -33.13
C ALA A 190 -13.86 -18.92 -32.46
N ALA A 191 -15.13 -18.62 -32.72
CA ALA A 191 -16.27 -19.41 -32.30
C ALA A 191 -16.06 -20.87 -32.76
N SER A 192 -15.80 -21.77 -31.82
CA SER A 192 -15.77 -23.21 -32.08
C SER A 192 -17.07 -23.82 -31.60
N SER A 193 -17.85 -24.26 -32.57
CA SER A 193 -19.06 -25.05 -32.47
C SER A 193 -18.82 -26.35 -31.70
N VAL A 194 -19.76 -26.64 -30.80
CA VAL A 194 -19.88 -27.87 -30.03
C VAL A 194 -20.20 -29.03 -30.97
N ALA A 195 -19.39 -30.09 -30.93
CA ALA A 195 -19.76 -31.41 -31.44
C ALA A 195 -19.41 -32.46 -30.38
N SER A 196 -20.44 -33.06 -29.81
CA SER A 196 -20.41 -34.12 -28.80
C SER A 196 -19.96 -35.46 -29.39
N ALA A 197 -19.18 -36.23 -28.63
CA ALA A 197 -19.05 -37.67 -28.77
C ALA A 197 -18.76 -38.33 -27.39
N PRO A 198 -19.11 -39.62 -27.19
CA PRO A 198 -19.53 -40.19 -25.90
C PRO A 198 -18.41 -40.88 -25.08
N PRO A 199 -18.68 -41.33 -23.84
CA PRO A 199 -17.66 -41.74 -22.89
C PRO A 199 -17.39 -43.25 -22.92
N THR A 200 -16.11 -43.66 -22.79
CA THR A 200 -15.79 -44.99 -22.26
C THR A 200 -14.38 -45.08 -21.65
N THR A 201 -14.38 -45.64 -20.43
CA THR A 201 -13.37 -46.51 -19.78
C THR A 201 -12.00 -45.98 -19.34
N SER A 202 -11.88 -45.87 -18.00
CA SER A 202 -10.83 -46.36 -17.11
C SER A 202 -9.48 -46.80 -17.70
N ALA A 203 -8.41 -46.09 -17.31
CA ALA A 203 -7.10 -46.67 -16.98
C ALA A 203 -6.25 -45.73 -16.10
N THR A 204 -5.60 -46.34 -15.11
CA THR A 204 -4.66 -45.86 -14.09
C THR A 204 -3.49 -45.00 -14.65
N PRO A 205 -2.97 -44.00 -13.90
CA PRO A 205 -2.05 -42.99 -14.45
C PRO A 205 -0.56 -43.39 -14.38
N PRO A 206 0.27 -43.05 -15.39
CA PRO A 206 1.70 -42.88 -15.19
C PRO A 206 2.03 -41.41 -14.88
N ALA A 207 2.84 -41.20 -13.85
CA ALA A 207 3.45 -39.91 -13.52
C ALA A 207 4.36 -39.48 -14.69
N VAL A 208 3.93 -38.47 -15.44
CA VAL A 208 4.76 -37.79 -16.44
C VAL A 208 5.14 -36.43 -15.84
N ALA A 209 6.40 -36.32 -15.44
CA ALA A 209 7.04 -35.05 -15.16
C ALA A 209 6.95 -34.19 -16.43
N LYS A 210 6.06 -33.19 -16.43
CA LYS A 210 6.01 -32.18 -17.49
C LYS A 210 7.25 -31.30 -17.34
N THR A 211 8.22 -31.49 -18.21
CA THR A 211 9.27 -30.51 -18.48
C THR A 211 8.60 -29.28 -19.07
N VAL A 212 8.46 -28.23 -18.25
CA VAL A 212 8.12 -26.89 -18.72
C VAL A 212 9.34 -26.40 -19.52
N ASP A 213 9.11 -26.16 -20.81
CA ASP A 213 10.12 -25.67 -21.75
C ASP A 213 10.42 -24.19 -21.45
N ASP A 214 11.29 -23.96 -20.47
CA ASP A 214 11.85 -22.65 -20.12
C ASP A 214 12.84 -22.22 -21.22
N GLY A 215 12.31 -21.67 -22.32
CA GLY A 215 13.03 -21.07 -23.47
C GLY A 215 14.56 -20.98 -23.35
N ILE A 216 15.24 -22.12 -23.54
CA ILE A 216 16.69 -22.23 -23.37
C ILE A 216 17.35 -21.48 -24.52
N LYS A 217 17.94 -20.31 -24.23
CA LYS A 217 18.89 -19.70 -25.17
C LYS A 217 20.16 -20.54 -25.20
N ASN A 218 20.38 -21.24 -26.31
CA ASN A 218 21.62 -21.96 -26.56
C ASN A 218 22.73 -20.94 -26.85
N CYS A 219 23.55 -20.65 -25.86
CA CYS A 219 24.70 -19.77 -26.01
C CYS A 219 25.97 -20.59 -26.28
N ALA A 220 26.75 -20.20 -27.29
CA ALA A 220 27.98 -20.90 -27.65
C ALA A 220 29.09 -20.75 -26.58
N SER A 221 29.10 -19.62 -25.86
CA SER A 221 30.05 -19.34 -24.77
C SER A 221 29.35 -18.55 -23.66
N PRO A 222 28.99 -19.18 -22.52
CA PRO A 222 28.46 -18.47 -21.36
C PRO A 222 29.48 -17.51 -20.75
N GLY A 223 29.02 -16.33 -20.34
CA GLY A 223 29.80 -15.35 -19.57
C GLY A 223 29.91 -15.69 -18.08
N GLU A 224 30.43 -14.76 -17.28
CA GLU A 224 30.52 -14.92 -15.83
C GLU A 224 29.12 -14.98 -15.16
N PRO A 225 28.94 -15.81 -14.12
CA PRO A 225 27.69 -15.85 -13.35
C PRO A 225 27.25 -14.48 -12.85
N ALA A 226 26.09 -14.01 -13.30
CA ALA A 226 25.52 -12.72 -12.91
C ALA A 226 24.24 -12.85 -12.08
N ARG A 227 23.58 -14.01 -12.14
CA ARG A 227 22.28 -14.21 -11.48
C ARG A 227 22.04 -15.67 -11.13
N LEU A 228 21.50 -15.91 -9.95
CA LEU A 228 20.99 -17.20 -9.49
C LEU A 228 19.46 -17.13 -9.43
N GLU A 229 18.79 -18.03 -10.14
CA GLU A 229 17.34 -18.16 -10.19
C GLU A 229 16.93 -19.54 -9.67
N VAL A 230 15.96 -19.61 -8.76
CA VAL A 230 15.46 -20.86 -8.19
C VAL A 230 13.94 -20.94 -8.34
N ARG A 231 13.45 -22.04 -8.88
CA ARG A 231 12.03 -22.32 -9.14
C ARG A 231 11.57 -23.62 -8.49
N PRO A 232 10.37 -23.64 -7.89
CA PRO A 232 9.56 -22.48 -7.48
C PRO A 232 10.23 -21.70 -6.32
N ALA A 233 9.77 -20.49 -6.03
CA ALA A 233 10.19 -19.77 -4.83
C ALA A 233 9.62 -20.39 -3.54
N ARG A 234 8.43 -21.01 -3.62
CA ARG A 234 7.76 -21.65 -2.50
C ARG A 234 7.15 -23.00 -2.91
N LYS A 235 7.21 -23.98 -2.01
CA LYS A 235 6.67 -25.33 -2.20
C LYS A 235 5.89 -25.79 -0.98
N LEU A 236 4.69 -26.31 -1.18
CA LEU A 236 3.92 -27.06 -0.20
C LEU A 236 4.12 -28.56 -0.43
N LEU A 237 4.53 -29.28 0.61
CA LEU A 237 4.73 -30.74 0.61
C LEU A 237 3.85 -31.40 1.66
N ARG A 238 3.51 -32.67 1.45
CA ARG A 238 3.06 -33.53 2.55
C ARG A 238 4.27 -34.15 3.24
N ALA A 239 4.09 -34.57 4.49
CA ALA A 239 5.11 -35.38 5.16
C ALA A 239 5.36 -36.67 4.35
N GLY A 240 6.63 -37.02 4.14
CA GLY A 240 7.04 -38.14 3.27
C GLY A 240 7.18 -37.80 1.78
N ASP A 241 6.66 -36.67 1.31
CA ASP A 241 6.80 -36.28 -0.09
C ASP A 241 8.22 -35.76 -0.41
N SER A 242 8.62 -35.90 -1.67
CA SER A 242 9.86 -35.33 -2.18
C SER A 242 9.63 -34.48 -3.43
N PHE A 243 10.47 -33.46 -3.59
CA PHE A 243 10.38 -32.50 -4.69
C PHE A 243 11.77 -31.97 -5.07
N SER A 244 12.00 -31.65 -6.34
CA SER A 244 13.29 -31.11 -6.80
C SER A 244 13.13 -29.67 -7.25
N PHE A 245 13.84 -28.75 -6.58
CA PHE A 245 13.93 -27.37 -7.04
C PHE A 245 14.82 -27.29 -8.28
N SER A 246 14.45 -26.43 -9.22
CA SER A 246 15.28 -26.08 -10.37
C SER A 246 16.04 -24.80 -10.06
N ALA A 247 17.37 -24.88 -10.02
CA ALA A 247 18.23 -23.72 -9.91
C ALA A 247 18.98 -23.49 -11.23
N ARG A 248 18.90 -22.28 -11.76
CA ARG A 248 19.69 -21.83 -12.91
C ARG A 248 20.61 -20.70 -12.48
N VAL A 249 21.87 -20.83 -12.86
CA VAL A 249 22.82 -19.73 -12.80
C VAL A 249 22.94 -19.19 -14.22
N VAL A 250 22.72 -17.90 -14.41
CA VAL A 250 22.82 -17.25 -15.71
C VAL A 250 23.78 -16.06 -15.66
N ASP A 251 24.39 -15.74 -16.79
CA ASP A 251 25.19 -14.53 -16.97
C ASP A 251 24.32 -13.28 -17.21
N GLU A 252 24.95 -12.15 -17.51
CA GLU A 252 24.24 -10.88 -17.78
C GLU A 252 23.39 -10.95 -19.06
N GLN A 253 23.77 -11.81 -20.00
CA GLN A 253 23.10 -12.03 -21.29
C GLN A 253 21.96 -13.06 -21.18
N GLY A 254 21.81 -13.70 -20.02
CA GLY A 254 20.82 -14.74 -19.76
C GLY A 254 21.21 -16.13 -20.24
N CYS A 255 22.50 -16.36 -20.54
CA CYS A 255 23.03 -17.66 -20.89
C CYS A 255 23.32 -18.49 -19.64
N PRO A 256 23.06 -19.81 -19.66
CA PRO A 256 23.31 -20.66 -18.50
C PRO A 256 24.81 -20.79 -18.22
N ALA A 257 25.22 -20.41 -17.01
CA ALA A 257 26.59 -20.57 -16.53
C ALA A 257 26.81 -21.97 -15.94
N SER A 258 27.98 -22.55 -16.17
CA SER A 258 28.34 -23.91 -15.73
C SER A 258 28.79 -23.97 -14.26
N VAL A 259 28.00 -23.37 -13.35
CA VAL A 259 28.29 -23.35 -11.91
C VAL A 259 27.21 -24.08 -11.15
N VAL A 260 27.62 -25.01 -10.30
CA VAL A 260 26.70 -25.83 -9.49
C VAL A 260 26.36 -25.11 -8.19
N PRO A 261 25.08 -24.85 -7.89
CA PRO A 261 24.66 -24.27 -6.63
C PRO A 261 24.77 -25.26 -5.47
N THR A 262 25.06 -24.73 -4.29
CA THR A 262 25.01 -25.46 -3.03
C THR A 262 23.69 -25.24 -2.32
N TRP A 263 23.18 -26.28 -1.65
CA TRP A 263 21.88 -26.29 -0.99
C TRP A 263 22.03 -26.60 0.48
N ARG A 264 21.30 -25.89 1.35
CA ARG A 264 21.24 -26.21 2.78
C ARG A 264 19.92 -25.75 3.40
N VAL A 265 19.39 -26.52 4.34
CA VAL A 265 18.30 -26.08 5.21
C VAL A 265 18.89 -25.15 6.27
N VAL A 266 18.33 -23.95 6.44
CA VAL A 266 18.90 -22.94 7.35
C VAL A 266 18.04 -22.66 8.58
N GLN A 267 16.72 -22.80 8.48
CA GLN A 267 15.80 -22.48 9.55
C GLN A 267 14.48 -23.19 9.30
N GLY A 268 13.80 -23.66 10.33
CA GLY A 268 12.46 -24.21 10.17
C GLY A 268 12.01 -25.08 11.32
N THR A 269 10.71 -25.30 11.40
CA THR A 269 10.09 -26.30 12.29
C THR A 269 9.85 -27.62 11.55
N ALA A 270 9.65 -27.57 10.23
CA ALA A 270 9.54 -28.76 9.39
C ALA A 270 10.88 -29.48 9.27
N LYS A 271 10.86 -30.82 9.36
CA LYS A 271 12.03 -31.67 9.22
C LYS A 271 12.24 -32.02 7.75
N LEU A 272 13.26 -31.43 7.14
CA LEU A 272 13.58 -31.60 5.73
C LEU A 272 15.03 -32.07 5.57
N SER A 273 15.24 -32.95 4.59
CA SER A 273 16.56 -33.21 4.04
C SER A 273 16.66 -32.61 2.63
N VAL A 274 17.84 -32.10 2.28
CA VAL A 274 18.12 -31.57 0.94
C VAL A 274 19.39 -32.20 0.37
N SER A 275 19.33 -32.69 -0.87
CA SER A 275 20.47 -33.23 -1.59
C SER A 275 21.31 -32.12 -2.23
N SER A 276 22.50 -32.47 -2.71
CA SER A 276 23.36 -31.57 -3.50
C SER A 276 22.73 -31.14 -4.83
N THR A 277 21.73 -31.87 -5.34
CA THR A 277 21.02 -31.56 -6.59
C THR A 277 19.77 -30.70 -6.38
N GLY A 278 19.48 -30.28 -5.15
CA GLY A 278 18.27 -29.53 -4.82
C GLY A 278 17.01 -30.38 -4.66
N LYS A 279 17.15 -31.71 -4.55
CA LYS A 279 16.04 -32.59 -4.17
C LYS A 279 15.80 -32.49 -2.67
N VAL A 280 14.59 -32.07 -2.31
CA VAL A 280 14.13 -31.90 -0.94
C VAL A 280 13.16 -33.02 -0.61
N THR A 281 13.32 -33.61 0.57
CA THR A 281 12.42 -34.64 1.08
C THR A 281 11.94 -34.22 2.46
N ALA A 282 10.61 -34.15 2.63
CA ALA A 282 10.00 -33.99 3.94
C ALA A 282 10.02 -35.34 4.65
N GLU A 283 10.53 -35.38 5.88
CA GLU A 283 10.51 -36.62 6.65
C GLU A 283 9.07 -37.11 6.86
N GLU A 284 8.86 -38.42 6.88
CA GLU A 284 7.53 -39.04 7.01
C GLU A 284 6.81 -38.61 8.30
N ASN A 285 7.57 -38.34 9.36
CA ASN A 285 7.07 -37.83 10.64
C ASN A 285 7.43 -36.36 10.88
N SER A 286 7.65 -35.58 9.80
CA SER A 286 7.88 -34.14 9.94
C SER A 286 6.65 -33.47 10.55
N PRO A 287 6.80 -32.62 11.58
CA PRO A 287 5.70 -31.80 12.04
C PRO A 287 5.26 -30.82 10.94
N GLU A 288 4.01 -30.38 11.02
CA GLU A 288 3.54 -29.28 10.18
C GLU A 288 4.34 -28.00 10.47
N GLY A 289 4.62 -27.24 9.42
CA GLY A 289 5.29 -25.96 9.56
C GLY A 289 6.15 -25.62 8.37
N THR A 290 7.04 -24.66 8.55
CA THR A 290 7.85 -24.11 7.46
C THR A 290 9.33 -24.37 7.69
N ALA A 291 10.08 -24.47 6.59
CA ALA A 291 11.52 -24.46 6.58
C ALA A 291 12.06 -23.69 5.37
N ASP A 292 13.10 -22.91 5.60
CA ASP A 292 13.81 -22.14 4.59
C ASP A 292 15.04 -22.92 4.11
N ILE A 293 15.19 -22.98 2.80
CA ILE A 293 16.34 -23.58 2.13
C ILE A 293 17.15 -22.45 1.49
N GLN A 294 18.42 -22.38 1.82
CA GLN A 294 19.35 -21.43 1.23
C GLN A 294 20.10 -22.10 0.08
N VAL A 295 20.03 -21.47 -1.08
CA VAL A 295 20.71 -21.87 -2.31
C VAL A 295 21.82 -20.86 -2.58
N SER A 296 23.07 -21.32 -2.68
CA SER A 296 24.23 -20.41 -2.74
C SER A 296 25.20 -20.73 -3.88
N VAL A 297 25.68 -19.67 -4.52
CA VAL A 297 26.70 -19.68 -5.58
C VAL A 297 27.63 -18.48 -5.37
N GLY A 298 28.95 -18.69 -5.37
CA GLY A 298 29.93 -17.59 -5.31
C GLY A 298 29.77 -16.68 -4.08
N GLY A 299 29.38 -17.23 -2.92
CA GLY A 299 29.15 -16.44 -1.69
C GLY A 299 27.86 -15.62 -1.68
N LYS A 300 27.05 -15.66 -2.75
CA LYS A 300 25.69 -15.11 -2.79
C LYS A 300 24.69 -16.21 -2.53
N SER A 301 23.54 -15.84 -1.98
CA SER A 301 22.52 -16.81 -1.63
C SER A 301 21.12 -16.28 -1.85
N VAL A 302 20.23 -17.14 -2.27
CA VAL A 302 18.78 -16.93 -2.29
C VAL A 302 18.11 -17.90 -1.32
N ARG A 303 16.95 -17.53 -0.77
CA ARG A 303 16.14 -18.42 0.08
C ARG A 303 14.86 -18.80 -0.65
N VAL A 304 14.51 -20.08 -0.57
CA VAL A 304 13.21 -20.62 -0.95
C VAL A 304 12.54 -21.24 0.27
N SER A 305 11.21 -21.19 0.34
CA SER A 305 10.47 -21.67 1.51
C SER A 305 9.70 -22.95 1.18
N VAL A 306 9.84 -23.96 2.04
CA VAL A 306 9.04 -25.20 1.99
C VAL A 306 8.11 -25.22 3.18
N GLU A 307 6.83 -25.48 2.94
CA GLU A 307 5.82 -25.71 3.97
C GLU A 307 5.43 -27.19 3.94
N VAL A 308 5.43 -27.84 5.10
CA VAL A 308 4.97 -29.22 5.27
C VAL A 308 3.61 -29.18 5.94
N ALA A 309 2.63 -29.83 5.32
CA ALA A 309 1.26 -29.92 5.82
C ALA A 309 0.83 -31.39 5.94
N SER A 310 -0.10 -31.66 6.87
CA SER A 310 -0.83 -32.93 6.90
C SER A 310 -1.65 -33.11 5.64
N ARG A 311 -2.06 -34.36 5.39
CA ARG A 311 -2.86 -34.71 4.22
C ARG A 311 -4.20 -33.96 4.20
N GLU A 312 -4.79 -33.77 5.38
CA GLU A 312 -6.07 -33.11 5.59
C GLU A 312 -5.99 -31.60 5.33
N ARG A 313 -4.86 -30.97 5.67
CA ARG A 313 -4.67 -29.52 5.47
C ARG A 313 -4.12 -29.17 4.10
N TYR A 314 -3.46 -30.10 3.42
CA TYR A 314 -2.80 -29.85 2.15
C TYR A 314 -3.75 -29.19 1.13
N GLU A 315 -4.93 -29.78 0.90
CA GLU A 315 -5.91 -29.27 -0.07
C GLU A 315 -6.41 -27.87 0.31
N SER A 316 -6.74 -27.64 1.58
CA SER A 316 -7.15 -26.31 2.05
C SER A 316 -6.08 -25.24 1.84
N LEU A 317 -4.80 -25.62 1.96
CA LEU A 317 -3.68 -24.70 1.82
C LEU A 317 -3.35 -24.39 0.37
N LEU A 318 -3.63 -25.30 -0.59
CA LEU A 318 -3.49 -25.02 -2.02
C LEU A 318 -4.37 -23.83 -2.42
N GLU A 319 -5.64 -23.87 -2.03
CA GLU A 319 -6.63 -22.84 -2.37
C GLU A 319 -6.33 -21.50 -1.66
N ILE A 320 -6.09 -21.54 -0.35
CA ILE A 320 -5.84 -20.33 0.46
C ILE A 320 -4.56 -19.59 0.00
N ARG A 321 -3.54 -20.33 -0.43
CA ARG A 321 -2.23 -19.75 -0.78
C ARG A 321 -2.10 -19.41 -2.25
N GLY A 322 -3.10 -19.73 -3.09
CA GLY A 322 -3.01 -19.55 -4.54
C GLY A 322 -1.86 -20.35 -5.14
N LEU A 323 -1.59 -21.54 -4.59
CA LEU A 323 -0.62 -22.48 -5.16
C LEU A 323 -1.30 -23.26 -6.27
N ASN A 324 -0.52 -23.72 -7.25
CA ASN A 324 -1.06 -24.63 -8.27
C ASN A 324 -1.35 -26.03 -7.69
N GLU A 325 -1.91 -26.92 -8.48
CA GLU A 325 -2.28 -28.29 -8.06
C GLU A 325 -1.10 -29.12 -7.51
N LEU A 326 0.13 -28.72 -7.82
CA LEU A 326 1.36 -29.34 -7.32
C LEU A 326 1.86 -28.71 -6.00
N GLY A 327 1.17 -27.70 -5.46
CA GLY A 327 1.63 -26.97 -4.29
C GLY A 327 2.80 -26.03 -4.58
N GLU A 328 2.90 -25.52 -5.80
CA GLU A 328 3.99 -24.65 -6.24
C GLU A 328 3.49 -23.23 -6.53
N THR A 329 4.38 -22.26 -6.34
CA THR A 329 4.21 -20.90 -6.85
C THR A 329 4.87 -20.76 -8.21
N ASP A 330 4.27 -20.01 -9.13
CA ASP A 330 4.92 -19.61 -10.39
C ASP A 330 6.04 -18.57 -10.18
N GLU A 331 6.25 -18.12 -8.94
CA GLU A 331 7.29 -17.17 -8.56
C GLU A 331 8.70 -17.78 -8.65
N VAL A 332 9.65 -16.95 -9.06
CA VAL A 332 11.08 -17.25 -9.10
C VAL A 332 11.78 -16.52 -7.98
N ALA A 333 12.57 -17.24 -7.19
CA ALA A 333 13.46 -16.61 -6.23
C ALA A 333 14.78 -16.27 -6.93
N THR A 334 15.17 -14.99 -6.93
CA THR A 334 16.33 -14.52 -7.68
C THR A 334 17.33 -13.78 -6.78
N ALA A 335 18.63 -14.03 -6.99
CA ALA A 335 19.72 -13.25 -6.41
C ALA A 335 20.69 -12.79 -7.52
N MET A 336 21.10 -11.52 -7.48
CA MET A 336 22.15 -11.02 -8.38
C MET A 336 23.54 -11.37 -7.83
N ILE A 337 24.35 -12.00 -8.65
CA ILE A 337 25.77 -12.25 -8.42
C ILE A 337 26.47 -11.05 -9.05
N ALA A 338 26.86 -10.07 -8.23
CA ALA A 338 27.56 -8.90 -8.76
C ALA A 338 28.87 -9.35 -9.44
N THR A 339 28.90 -9.30 -10.76
CA THR A 339 30.08 -9.38 -11.64
C THR A 339 30.89 -8.10 -11.49
N THR A 340 31.42 -7.90 -10.29
CA THR A 340 32.50 -6.95 -10.10
C THR A 340 33.62 -7.67 -9.39
N SER A 341 34.70 -7.86 -10.15
CA SER A 341 36.06 -7.77 -9.64
C SER A 341 36.24 -6.45 -8.88
N LEU A 342 35.66 -6.36 -7.68
CA LEU A 342 36.16 -5.50 -6.63
C LEU A 342 37.21 -6.37 -5.94
N GLY A 343 38.46 -6.09 -6.29
CA GLY A 343 39.59 -6.98 -6.17
C GLY A 343 39.87 -7.51 -4.76
N SER A 344 40.93 -8.31 -4.71
CA SER A 344 41.64 -8.69 -3.49
C SER A 344 41.98 -7.46 -2.64
N GLY A 345 41.03 -7.02 -1.83
CA GLY A 345 41.22 -6.19 -0.66
C GLY A 345 40.87 -7.09 0.51
N THR A 346 41.89 -7.42 1.30
CA THR A 346 41.74 -7.92 2.67
C THR A 346 40.50 -7.33 3.34
N ALA A 347 39.72 -8.15 4.04
CA ALA A 347 38.58 -7.72 4.84
C ALA A 347 38.97 -6.55 5.76
N VAL A 348 38.73 -5.32 5.30
CA VAL A 348 38.71 -4.13 6.14
C VAL A 348 37.25 -3.94 6.47
N ALA A 349 36.90 -4.15 7.74
CA ALA A 349 35.64 -3.67 8.29
C ALA A 349 35.47 -2.22 7.84
N GLU A 350 34.44 -1.96 7.03
CA GLU A 350 34.17 -0.63 6.52
C GLU A 350 33.73 0.22 7.71
N ASP A 351 34.72 0.85 8.34
CA ASP A 351 34.58 1.75 9.47
C ASP A 351 33.88 3.02 8.98
N THR A 352 32.56 2.93 8.86
CA THR A 352 31.67 4.04 8.50
C THR A 352 31.83 5.24 9.44
N ALA A 353 32.50 5.08 10.59
CA ALA A 353 32.88 6.18 11.46
C ALA A 353 34.03 7.03 10.90
N LYS A 354 35.01 6.44 10.20
CA LYS A 354 36.10 7.22 9.55
C LYS A 354 35.56 8.04 8.39
N LYS A 355 34.70 7.47 7.55
CA LYS A 355 34.11 8.18 6.39
C LYS A 355 33.26 9.37 6.84
N ARG A 356 32.47 9.23 7.91
CA ARG A 356 31.71 10.34 8.51
C ARG A 356 32.62 11.39 9.17
N LYS A 357 33.71 10.97 9.82
CA LYS A 357 34.71 11.92 10.36
C LYS A 357 35.43 12.71 9.27
N THR A 358 35.78 12.09 8.14
CA THR A 358 36.38 12.82 7.01
C THR A 358 35.38 13.76 6.34
N ILE A 359 34.13 13.35 6.13
CA ILE A 359 33.11 14.24 5.55
C ILE A 359 32.85 15.43 6.49
N PHE A 360 32.73 15.18 7.79
CA PHE A 360 32.58 16.24 8.80
C PHE A 360 33.80 17.17 8.83
N ALA A 361 35.02 16.64 8.78
CA ALA A 361 36.24 17.45 8.75
C ALA A 361 36.35 18.31 7.48
N VAL A 362 35.93 17.79 6.32
CA VAL A 362 35.92 18.54 5.06
C VAL A 362 34.87 19.66 5.09
N VAL A 363 33.66 19.39 5.60
CA VAL A 363 32.60 20.40 5.67
C VAL A 363 32.94 21.48 6.70
N VAL A 364 33.39 21.11 7.90
CA VAL A 364 33.77 22.08 8.95
C VAL A 364 35.03 22.83 8.57
N GLY A 365 36.04 22.15 8.00
CA GLY A 365 37.26 22.79 7.51
C GLY A 365 36.99 23.74 6.35
N GLY A 366 36.16 23.32 5.38
CA GLY A 366 35.72 24.16 4.26
C GLY A 366 34.92 25.38 4.72
N GLY A 367 34.00 25.21 5.67
CA GLY A 367 33.24 26.30 6.28
C GLY A 367 34.14 27.31 7.00
N ALA A 368 35.09 26.84 7.80
CA ALA A 368 36.03 27.69 8.52
C ALA A 368 36.93 28.49 7.54
N LEU A 369 37.41 27.87 6.47
CA LEU A 369 38.21 28.54 5.44
C LEU A 369 37.41 29.67 4.76
N LEU A 370 36.12 29.42 4.46
CA LEU A 370 35.22 30.41 3.88
C LEU A 370 35.04 31.62 4.81
N VAL A 371 34.85 31.39 6.11
CA VAL A 371 34.73 32.47 7.11
C VAL A 371 36.02 33.28 7.21
N VAL A 372 37.19 32.64 7.19
CA VAL A 372 38.49 33.34 7.18
C VAL A 372 38.63 34.20 5.92
N LEU A 373 38.30 33.67 4.75
CA LEU A 373 38.37 34.42 3.49
C LEU A 373 37.42 35.63 3.48
N VAL A 374 36.21 35.47 4.01
CA VAL A 374 35.25 36.57 4.17
C VAL A 374 35.77 37.62 5.16
N GLY A 375 36.31 37.21 6.31
CA GLY A 375 36.91 38.12 7.29
C GLY A 375 38.10 38.90 6.71
N LEU A 376 38.98 38.24 5.95
CA LEU A 376 40.13 38.85 5.30
C LEU A 376 39.71 39.84 4.20
N PHE A 377 38.61 39.54 3.50
CA PHE A 377 37.99 40.47 2.55
C PHE A 377 37.44 41.73 3.25
N PHE A 378 36.77 41.59 4.40
CA PHE A 378 36.29 42.75 5.17
C PHE A 378 37.43 43.58 5.79
N LEU A 379 38.48 42.94 6.30
CA LEU A 379 39.67 43.63 6.82
C LEU A 379 40.41 44.42 5.73
N ARG A 380 40.54 43.84 4.53
CA ARG A 380 41.12 44.56 3.36
C ARG A 380 40.24 45.70 2.87
N ARG A 381 38.93 45.63 3.08
CA ARG A 381 38.00 46.70 2.69
C ARG A 381 37.93 47.82 3.74
N GLY A 382 38.19 47.51 5.01
CA GLY A 382 38.16 48.46 6.13
C GLY A 382 39.36 49.41 6.21
N THR A 383 40.54 49.03 5.70
CA THR A 383 41.74 49.89 5.74
C THR A 383 41.72 51.04 4.72
N ARG A 384 40.75 51.06 3.79
CA ARG A 384 40.67 52.11 2.77
C ARG A 384 39.80 53.31 3.17
N ASN A 385 39.18 53.31 4.35
CA ASN A 385 38.19 54.31 4.74
C ASN A 385 38.33 54.87 6.16
N ARG A 386 39.56 55.00 6.69
CA ARG A 386 39.79 55.71 7.96
C ARG A 386 40.94 56.72 7.86
N ARG A 387 40.62 57.88 7.30
CA ARG A 387 41.14 59.19 7.73
C ARG A 387 39.93 60.03 8.11
N VAL A 388 40.13 60.97 9.03
CA VAL A 388 39.14 61.87 9.68
C VAL A 388 38.65 61.28 11.02
N GLU A 389 39.28 61.62 12.16
CA GLU A 389 38.96 62.78 13.05
C GLU A 389 38.05 62.26 14.20
N SER A 390 38.16 62.52 15.50
CA SER A 390 39.13 63.12 16.42
C SER A 390 38.71 62.71 17.85
N ASP A 391 39.53 63.06 18.83
CA ASP A 391 39.48 62.80 20.28
C ASP A 391 38.14 63.01 21.01
N GLU A 392 37.84 62.16 22.01
CA GLU A 392 37.61 62.58 23.41
C GLU A 392 37.49 61.39 24.40
N PRO A 393 37.89 61.50 25.68
CA PRO A 393 38.02 60.39 26.62
C PRO A 393 36.95 60.30 27.73
N MET A 394 36.81 59.08 28.25
CA MET A 394 36.47 58.70 29.63
C MET A 394 35.02 58.81 30.17
N ALA A 395 34.45 57.65 30.54
CA ALA A 395 33.88 57.40 31.88
C ALA A 395 33.52 55.90 32.06
N PRO A 396 33.72 55.30 33.26
CA PRO A 396 33.44 53.89 33.52
C PRO A 396 31.97 53.67 33.87
N ARG A 397 31.32 52.67 33.27
CA ARG A 397 29.96 52.25 33.65
C ARG A 397 29.96 51.02 34.54
N VAL A 398 29.39 51.27 35.71
CA VAL A 398 29.04 50.39 36.83
C VAL A 398 28.10 49.27 36.39
N VAL A 399 28.34 48.07 36.91
CA VAL A 399 27.52 46.87 36.78
C VAL A 399 26.31 46.96 37.74
N PRO A 400 25.05 46.81 37.28
CA PRO A 400 23.93 46.61 38.19
C PRO A 400 23.77 45.13 38.53
N LYS A 401 23.92 44.80 39.82
CA LYS A 401 23.37 43.60 40.47
C LYS A 401 21.84 43.66 40.40
N VAL A 402 21.21 42.60 39.89
CA VAL A 402 19.76 42.39 40.04
C VAL A 402 19.50 41.53 41.28
N PRO A 403 18.64 41.96 42.22
CA PRO A 403 18.35 41.23 43.44
C PRO A 403 17.25 40.18 43.26
N LEU A 404 17.30 39.22 44.17
CA LEU A 404 16.43 38.08 44.37
C LEU A 404 15.39 38.43 45.47
N SER A 405 14.10 38.49 45.12
CA SER A 405 12.92 38.28 46.00
C SER A 405 11.70 38.20 45.05
N GLU A 406 10.55 37.58 45.34
CA GLU A 406 9.86 37.36 46.60
C GLU A 406 8.75 36.31 46.42
N ARG A 407 8.43 35.62 47.52
CA ARG A 407 7.22 34.80 47.72
C ARG A 407 5.94 35.62 47.57
N MET A 408 4.86 35.04 47.05
CA MET A 408 3.47 35.19 47.54
C MET A 408 2.59 34.11 46.89
N VAL A 409 2.03 33.17 47.65
CA VAL A 409 0.77 33.17 48.42
C VAL A 409 -0.37 32.49 47.65
N VAL A 410 -0.88 31.44 48.30
CA VAL A 410 -2.03 30.61 47.96
C VAL A 410 -3.32 31.43 48.07
N GLY A 411 -4.16 31.40 47.04
CA GLY A 411 -5.50 32.00 47.03
C GLY A 411 -6.57 30.96 46.70
N ALA A 412 -7.52 30.81 47.63
CA ALA A 412 -8.71 29.96 47.57
C ALA A 412 -9.79 30.51 46.61
N PRO A 413 -10.85 29.72 46.26
CA PRO A 413 -11.82 30.09 45.24
C PRO A 413 -13.01 30.91 45.80
N PRO A 414 -13.65 31.79 45.01
CA PRO A 414 -14.90 32.42 45.40
C PRO A 414 -16.13 31.62 44.92
N GLU A 415 -17.07 31.44 45.84
CA GLU A 415 -18.46 31.08 45.59
C GLU A 415 -19.29 32.26 45.04
N ALA A 416 -20.41 31.88 44.40
CA ALA A 416 -21.71 32.55 44.37
C ALA A 416 -21.98 33.69 43.36
N ARG A 417 -22.79 33.40 42.34
CA ARG A 417 -24.23 33.78 42.21
C ARG A 417 -24.72 33.76 40.76
N SER A 418 -25.93 33.23 40.56
CA SER A 418 -27.03 33.78 39.71
C SER A 418 -27.85 32.63 39.11
N ARG A 419 -28.97 32.23 39.73
CA ARG A 419 -30.34 32.61 39.35
C ARG A 419 -30.60 32.53 37.83
N GLN A 420 -31.26 31.45 37.40
CA GLN A 420 -32.31 31.55 36.39
C GLN A 420 -33.37 30.47 36.61
N ARG A 421 -34.55 30.96 36.93
CA ARG A 421 -35.85 30.30 37.11
C ARG A 421 -36.40 30.07 35.70
N HIS A 422 -36.73 28.84 35.33
CA HIS A 422 -37.61 28.59 34.18
C HIS A 422 -38.84 27.84 34.68
N GLU A 423 -39.97 28.45 34.36
CA GLU A 423 -41.31 28.12 34.78
C GLU A 423 -41.79 26.84 34.11
N VAL A 424 -42.51 26.06 34.91
CA VAL A 424 -43.32 24.92 34.48
C VAL A 424 -44.58 25.50 33.84
N PHE A 425 -44.78 25.22 32.55
CA PHE A 425 -46.08 25.35 31.89
C PHE A 425 -46.62 23.95 31.62
N GLU A 426 -47.57 23.57 32.46
CA GLU A 426 -48.46 22.43 32.32
C GLU A 426 -49.62 22.87 31.41
N VAL A 427 -49.82 22.18 30.29
CA VAL A 427 -51.03 22.33 29.46
C VAL A 427 -51.53 20.94 29.10
N ASP A 428 -52.57 20.53 29.83
CA ASP A 428 -53.50 19.47 29.47
C ASP A 428 -54.27 19.84 28.20
N ARG A 429 -54.18 18.99 27.17
CA ARG A 429 -55.31 18.77 26.24
C ARG A 429 -55.19 17.42 25.54
N ALA A 430 -55.99 16.48 26.04
CA ALA A 430 -56.22 15.17 25.45
C ALA A 430 -57.08 15.28 24.17
N VAL A 431 -56.54 14.80 23.06
CA VAL A 431 -57.28 14.16 21.98
C VAL A 431 -56.53 12.85 21.71
N GLN A 432 -57.15 11.71 22.02
CA GLN A 432 -56.55 10.39 21.84
C GLN A 432 -56.51 10.03 20.35
N ASP A 433 -55.53 10.57 19.62
CA ASP A 433 -55.12 9.99 18.34
C ASP A 433 -54.22 8.79 18.62
N LYS A 434 -54.82 7.60 18.67
CA LYS A 434 -54.07 6.35 18.71
C LYS A 434 -53.27 6.26 17.40
N PRO A 435 -51.93 6.29 17.42
CA PRO A 435 -51.18 6.38 16.19
C PRO A 435 -51.40 5.12 15.32
N PRO A 436 -51.44 5.26 13.99
CA PRO A 436 -51.87 4.18 13.11
C PRO A 436 -50.88 3.01 13.13
N PRO A 437 -51.36 1.76 13.03
CA PRO A 437 -50.50 0.57 13.05
C PRO A 437 -49.51 0.57 11.88
N VAL A 438 -48.40 -0.14 12.07
CA VAL A 438 -47.32 -0.29 11.10
C VAL A 438 -47.18 -1.76 10.71
N VAL A 439 -46.82 -2.04 9.45
CA VAL A 439 -46.73 -3.40 8.88
C VAL A 439 -45.32 -3.70 8.43
N CYS A 440 -44.87 -4.95 8.62
CA CYS A 440 -43.64 -5.43 8.02
C CYS A 440 -43.86 -5.76 6.53
N PRO A 441 -43.08 -5.19 5.58
CA PRO A 441 -43.26 -5.49 4.17
C PRO A 441 -42.87 -6.93 3.77
N LEU A 442 -42.11 -7.64 4.61
CA LEU A 442 -41.70 -9.02 4.34
C LEU A 442 -42.70 -10.03 4.91
N CYS A 443 -42.90 -10.04 6.23
CA CYS A 443 -43.77 -11.03 6.89
C CYS A 443 -45.26 -10.63 6.91
N LYS A 444 -45.59 -9.38 6.55
CA LYS A 444 -46.94 -8.82 6.50
C LYS A 444 -47.70 -8.78 7.84
N GLN A 445 -47.01 -8.94 8.97
CA GLN A 445 -47.62 -8.75 10.29
C GLN A 445 -47.75 -7.26 10.65
N GLU A 446 -48.86 -6.94 11.32
CA GLU A 446 -49.15 -5.63 11.90
C GLU A 446 -48.58 -5.52 13.32
N TYR A 447 -48.07 -4.35 13.65
CA TYR A 447 -47.47 -4.04 14.94
C TYR A 447 -48.00 -2.70 15.47
N PRO A 448 -48.06 -2.55 16.81
CA PRO A 448 -48.52 -1.31 17.44
C PRO A 448 -47.58 -0.14 17.08
N ALA A 449 -48.20 1.02 16.94
CA ALA A 449 -47.51 2.26 16.60
C ALA A 449 -46.45 2.60 17.67
N GLY A 450 -45.22 2.82 17.19
CA GLY A 450 -44.02 2.97 18.03
C GLY A 450 -42.96 1.91 17.75
N SER A 451 -43.37 0.76 17.22
CA SER A 451 -42.42 -0.26 16.74
C SER A 451 -41.75 0.22 15.46
N LEU A 452 -40.43 0.41 15.49
CA LEU A 452 -39.66 0.84 14.30
C LEU A 452 -39.24 -0.33 13.41
N PHE A 453 -39.09 -1.52 13.99
CA PHE A 453 -38.58 -2.71 13.31
C PHE A 453 -39.40 -3.95 13.67
N CYS A 454 -39.55 -4.86 12.70
CA CYS A 454 -40.19 -6.16 12.89
C CYS A 454 -39.37 -7.02 13.86
N PRO A 455 -39.95 -7.55 14.95
CA PRO A 455 -39.22 -8.41 15.88
C PRO A 455 -38.79 -9.75 15.27
N ASN A 456 -39.46 -10.21 14.20
CA ASN A 456 -39.15 -11.50 13.57
C ASN A 456 -37.97 -11.43 12.59
N ASP A 457 -37.80 -10.32 11.86
CA ASP A 457 -36.81 -10.22 10.78
C ASP A 457 -35.93 -8.96 10.83
N GLY A 458 -36.28 -7.97 11.67
CA GLY A 458 -35.56 -6.70 11.81
C GLY A 458 -35.81 -5.69 10.69
N THR A 459 -36.76 -5.95 9.78
CA THR A 459 -37.11 -5.02 8.71
C THR A 459 -37.85 -3.82 9.27
N ARG A 460 -37.56 -2.62 8.75
CA ARG A 460 -38.23 -1.39 9.18
C ARG A 460 -39.73 -1.46 8.84
N LEU A 461 -40.57 -1.25 9.83
CA LEU A 461 -42.02 -1.28 9.66
C LEU A 461 -42.49 -0.01 8.94
N VAL A 462 -43.47 -0.17 8.05
CA VAL A 462 -44.03 0.94 7.26
C VAL A 462 -45.48 1.18 7.68
N LYS A 463 -45.92 2.45 7.67
CA LYS A 463 -47.32 2.79 7.99
C LYS A 463 -48.25 2.14 6.97
N VAL A 464 -49.37 1.55 7.42
CA VAL A 464 -50.33 0.84 6.55
C VAL A 464 -50.81 1.70 5.37
N ALA A 465 -50.96 3.02 5.57
CA ALA A 465 -51.33 3.96 4.51
C ALA A 465 -50.34 4.02 3.32
N ALA A 466 -49.09 3.56 3.50
CA ALA A 466 -48.09 3.49 2.43
C ALA A 466 -48.18 2.21 1.57
N ILE A 467 -48.93 1.19 2.02
CA ILE A 467 -49.07 -0.09 1.29
C ILE A 467 -50.36 -0.12 0.45
N SER A 468 -51.36 0.72 0.77
CA SER A 468 -52.64 0.78 0.04
C SER A 468 -52.55 1.31 -1.40
N GLY A 469 -51.37 1.73 -1.86
CA GLY A 469 -51.07 2.04 -3.27
C GLY A 469 -50.34 0.87 -3.94
N ALA A 470 -51.03 -0.24 -4.19
CA ALA A 470 -50.43 -1.41 -4.85
C ALA A 470 -50.06 -1.12 -6.33
N PRO A 471 -48.82 -1.39 -6.79
CA PRO A 471 -48.54 -1.42 -8.22
C PRO A 471 -48.97 -2.78 -8.79
N LYS A 472 -49.97 -2.74 -9.69
CA LYS A 472 -50.14 -3.77 -10.71
C LYS A 472 -48.87 -3.80 -11.58
N ALA A 473 -48.40 -5.01 -11.88
CA ALA A 473 -47.40 -5.42 -12.88
C ALA A 473 -46.38 -4.36 -13.34
N ALA A 474 -45.12 -4.60 -12.99
CA ALA A 474 -43.95 -3.77 -13.34
C ALA A 474 -44.00 -3.21 -14.77
N THR A 475 -43.81 -1.91 -14.95
CA THR A 475 -43.81 -1.22 -16.25
C THR A 475 -42.39 -0.91 -16.73
N GLY A 476 -42.18 -0.90 -18.05
CA GLY A 476 -40.94 -0.41 -18.67
C GLY A 476 -41.04 1.08 -18.99
N ILE A 477 -39.97 1.86 -18.79
CA ILE A 477 -39.92 3.32 -18.99
C ILE A 477 -38.92 3.65 -20.10
N CYS A 478 -39.31 4.55 -21.03
CA CYS A 478 -38.39 5.02 -22.07
C CYS A 478 -37.40 6.04 -21.49
N PRO A 479 -36.08 5.88 -21.68
CA PRO A 479 -35.11 6.80 -21.09
C PRO A 479 -35.03 8.19 -21.75
N THR A 480 -35.69 8.36 -22.90
CA THR A 480 -35.70 9.64 -23.63
C THR A 480 -36.94 10.48 -23.36
N CYS A 481 -38.14 9.88 -23.36
CA CYS A 481 -39.38 10.62 -23.07
C CYS A 481 -39.99 10.35 -21.69
N GLU A 482 -39.39 9.45 -20.91
CA GLU A 482 -39.78 9.12 -19.54
C GLU A 482 -41.22 8.60 -19.39
N ARG A 483 -41.88 8.22 -20.49
CA ARG A 483 -43.22 7.60 -20.48
C ARG A 483 -43.09 6.11 -20.15
N ALA A 484 -44.05 5.61 -19.36
CA ALA A 484 -44.18 4.20 -19.03
C ALA A 484 -45.00 3.45 -20.10
N PHE A 485 -44.63 2.20 -20.33
CA PHE A 485 -45.21 1.31 -21.34
C PHE A 485 -45.40 -0.11 -20.75
N PRO A 486 -46.36 -0.90 -21.27
CA PRO A 486 -46.60 -2.28 -20.84
C PRO A 486 -45.43 -3.21 -21.19
N LEU A 487 -45.24 -4.29 -20.42
CA LEU A 487 -44.07 -5.19 -20.51
C LEU A 487 -43.91 -5.93 -21.84
N GLU A 488 -45.00 -6.09 -22.59
CA GLU A 488 -44.98 -6.74 -23.90
C GLU A 488 -44.24 -5.87 -24.94
N GLN A 489 -44.20 -4.57 -24.71
CA GLN A 489 -43.53 -3.63 -25.59
C GLN A 489 -42.05 -3.55 -25.19
N LYS A 490 -41.16 -4.01 -26.08
CA LYS A 490 -39.71 -3.99 -25.84
C LYS A 490 -39.08 -2.61 -26.09
N ASN A 491 -39.63 -1.85 -27.04
CA ASN A 491 -39.06 -0.58 -27.49
C ASN A 491 -40.12 0.54 -27.48
N CYS A 492 -39.70 1.77 -27.16
CA CYS A 492 -40.57 2.94 -27.20
C CYS A 492 -41.03 3.23 -28.64
N PRO A 493 -42.34 3.36 -28.92
CA PRO A 493 -42.83 3.62 -30.28
C PRO A 493 -42.38 4.98 -30.85
N GLN A 494 -42.05 5.93 -29.99
CA GLN A 494 -41.67 7.29 -30.40
C GLN A 494 -40.16 7.46 -30.63
N HIS A 495 -39.32 6.73 -29.88
CA HIS A 495 -37.85 6.88 -29.92
C HIS A 495 -37.11 5.60 -30.36
N GLN A 496 -37.84 4.50 -30.56
CA GLN A 496 -37.32 3.15 -30.89
C GLN A 496 -36.24 2.61 -29.94
N GLN A 497 -36.07 3.20 -28.75
CA GLN A 497 -35.12 2.74 -27.75
C GLN A 497 -35.72 1.65 -26.85
N PRO A 498 -34.89 0.72 -26.33
CA PRO A 498 -35.34 -0.31 -25.42
C PRO A 498 -35.88 0.30 -24.12
N LEU A 499 -37.01 -0.22 -23.67
CA LEU A 499 -37.68 0.21 -22.44
C LEU A 499 -36.94 -0.38 -21.23
N ILE A 500 -36.66 0.47 -20.25
CA ILE A 500 -35.91 0.10 -19.05
C ILE A 500 -36.90 -0.21 -17.93
N PRO A 501 -36.78 -1.34 -17.21
CA PRO A 501 -37.63 -1.61 -16.05
C PRO A 501 -37.62 -0.44 -15.06
N ALA A 502 -38.80 -0.04 -14.56
CA ALA A 502 -38.94 1.11 -13.66
C ALA A 502 -37.93 1.16 -12.47
N PRO A 503 -37.56 0.03 -11.81
CA PRO A 503 -36.57 0.05 -10.74
C PRO A 503 -35.18 0.51 -11.22
N LEU A 504 -34.78 0.12 -12.42
CA LEU A 504 -33.50 0.49 -13.01
C LEU A 504 -33.52 1.94 -13.50
N PHE A 505 -34.63 2.39 -14.10
CA PHE A 505 -34.78 3.77 -14.54
C PHE A 505 -34.65 4.75 -13.36
N ASN A 506 -35.30 4.47 -12.24
CA ASN A 506 -35.24 5.28 -11.03
C ASN A 506 -33.82 5.35 -10.43
N ALA A 507 -33.06 4.25 -10.45
CA ALA A 507 -31.67 4.25 -9.99
C ALA A 507 -30.78 5.15 -10.87
N SER A 508 -30.99 5.14 -12.19
CA SER A 508 -30.26 6.00 -13.12
C SER A 508 -30.71 7.46 -13.11
N SER A 509 -31.99 7.76 -12.85
CA SER A 509 -32.50 9.14 -12.77
C SER A 509 -32.04 9.85 -11.49
N LEU A 510 -31.94 9.14 -10.36
CA LEU A 510 -31.37 9.66 -9.11
C LEU A 510 -29.92 10.11 -9.29
N LYS A 511 -29.14 9.41 -10.14
CA LYS A 511 -27.77 9.79 -10.48
C LYS A 511 -27.69 11.06 -11.34
N ARG A 512 -28.69 11.34 -12.18
CA ARG A 512 -28.78 12.59 -12.96
C ARG A 512 -29.27 13.79 -12.13
N ALA A 513 -30.08 13.55 -11.11
CA ALA A 513 -30.65 14.60 -10.26
C ALA A 513 -29.67 15.18 -9.22
N GLY A 514 -28.41 14.72 -9.18
CA GLY A 514 -27.42 15.22 -8.21
C GLY A 514 -27.77 14.90 -6.75
N VAL A 515 -28.74 14.00 -6.50
CA VAL A 515 -29.09 13.56 -5.16
C VAL A 515 -28.06 12.52 -4.74
N GLU A 516 -27.17 12.91 -3.84
CA GLU A 516 -26.15 12.04 -3.24
C GLU A 516 -26.84 10.90 -2.47
N VAL A 517 -27.00 9.76 -3.11
CA VAL A 517 -27.46 8.53 -2.46
C VAL A 517 -26.35 8.11 -1.51
N LYS A 518 -26.51 8.45 -0.22
CA LYS A 518 -25.58 8.04 0.85
C LYS A 518 -25.44 6.52 0.82
N GLN A 519 -24.28 6.03 0.36
CA GLN A 519 -24.01 4.61 0.18
C GLN A 519 -24.09 3.88 1.52
N GLY A 520 -25.04 2.96 1.69
CA GLY A 520 -25.15 2.16 2.92
C GLY A 520 -24.03 1.11 3.03
N LYS A 521 -23.68 0.74 4.25
CA LYS A 521 -22.81 -0.41 4.52
C LYS A 521 -23.66 -1.67 4.77
N VAL A 522 -23.13 -2.85 4.48
CA VAL A 522 -23.80 -4.15 4.72
C VAL A 522 -22.94 -5.03 5.60
N CYS A 523 -23.56 -5.76 6.53
CA CYS A 523 -22.88 -6.82 7.25
C CYS A 523 -22.70 -8.03 6.32
N PRO A 524 -21.46 -8.55 6.11
CA PRO A 524 -21.25 -9.73 5.27
C PRO A 524 -21.87 -10.99 5.87
N THR A 525 -22.02 -11.05 7.19
CA THR A 525 -22.49 -12.25 7.90
C THR A 525 -24.01 -12.34 7.90
N CYS A 526 -24.72 -11.26 8.25
CA CYS A 526 -26.18 -11.28 8.39
C CYS A 526 -26.94 -10.50 7.30
N GLY A 527 -26.25 -9.87 6.35
CA GLY A 527 -26.87 -9.14 5.23
C GLY A 527 -27.61 -7.84 5.62
N SER A 528 -27.62 -7.48 6.91
CA SER A 528 -28.29 -6.27 7.39
C SER A 528 -27.56 -5.01 6.90
N ARG A 529 -28.33 -4.00 6.47
CA ARG A 529 -27.81 -2.71 5.99
C ARG A 529 -27.80 -1.68 7.12
N TYR A 530 -26.78 -0.84 7.12
CA TYR A 530 -26.54 0.18 8.11
C TYR A 530 -26.16 1.51 7.46
N GLY A 531 -26.34 2.60 8.20
CA GLY A 531 -25.86 3.93 7.81
C GLY A 531 -24.34 3.98 7.68
N VAL A 532 -23.84 4.99 6.96
CA VAL A 532 -22.40 5.19 6.70
C VAL A 532 -21.58 5.34 7.99
N GLU A 533 -22.21 5.84 9.05
CA GLU A 533 -21.62 6.06 10.37
C GLU A 533 -21.40 4.76 11.16
N ALA A 534 -22.13 3.68 10.84
CA ALA A 534 -21.94 2.41 11.52
C ALA A 534 -20.66 1.72 11.03
N THR A 535 -19.84 1.24 11.97
CA THR A 535 -18.59 0.50 11.67
C THR A 535 -18.76 -1.01 11.86
N PHE A 536 -19.63 -1.41 12.79
CA PHE A 536 -19.88 -2.80 13.14
C PHE A 536 -21.37 -3.12 13.13
N CYS A 537 -21.69 -4.37 12.81
CA CYS A 537 -23.04 -4.90 12.87
C CYS A 537 -23.49 -4.97 14.34
N GLY A 538 -24.61 -4.31 14.66
CA GLY A 538 -25.20 -4.38 15.99
C GLY A 538 -25.74 -5.76 16.38
N LYS A 539 -25.85 -6.71 15.45
CA LYS A 539 -26.31 -8.09 15.72
C LYS A 539 -25.15 -9.04 16.06
N ASP A 540 -24.11 -9.04 15.24
CA ASP A 540 -23.03 -10.04 15.30
C ASP A 540 -21.63 -9.46 15.53
N GLY A 541 -21.51 -8.12 15.61
CA GLY A 541 -20.23 -7.43 15.82
C GLY A 541 -19.31 -7.41 14.60
N THR A 542 -19.70 -7.99 13.46
CA THR A 542 -18.87 -8.05 12.26
C THR A 542 -18.66 -6.65 11.66
N ALA A 543 -17.47 -6.37 11.17
CA ALA A 543 -17.18 -5.13 10.46
C ALA A 543 -18.05 -5.00 9.21
N LEU A 544 -18.68 -3.84 9.03
CA LEU A 544 -19.58 -3.58 7.91
C LEU A 544 -18.79 -3.20 6.66
N MET A 545 -19.17 -3.74 5.50
CA MET A 545 -18.54 -3.44 4.22
C MET A 545 -19.36 -2.43 3.43
N LEU A 546 -18.71 -1.44 2.78
CA LEU A 546 -19.41 -0.56 1.84
C LEU A 546 -19.88 -1.36 0.63
N VAL A 547 -21.15 -1.23 0.28
CA VAL A 547 -21.68 -1.77 -0.97
C VAL A 547 -21.51 -0.70 -2.04
N ASN A 548 -20.61 -0.93 -2.99
CA ASN A 548 -20.59 -0.13 -4.21
C ASN A 548 -21.83 -0.50 -5.03
N SER A 549 -22.82 0.40 -5.06
CA SER A 549 -23.99 0.34 -5.93
C SER A 549 -23.70 0.91 -7.31
#